data_AF-A0A501W4P3-F1
#
_entry.id   AF-A0A501W4P3-F1
#
_cell.length_a   1.000
_cell.length_b   1.000
_cell.length_c   1.000
_cell.angle_alpha   90.00
_cell.angle_beta   90.00
_cell.angle_gamma   90.00
#
_symmetry.space_group_name_H-M   'P 1'
#
loop_
_entity.id
_entity.type
_entity.pdbx_description
1 polymer ?
#
loop_
_entity_poly.entity_id
_entity_poly.type
_entity_poly.pdbx_seq_one_letter_code
_entity_poly.pdbx_strand_id
1 'polypeptide(L)'
;MKQLSYQSPKVISCLDKKILKERLDNKRNLLYVASGRRIREGYEDLPFDNIVLVDKCFPEVIAIKGNVICIGLDSVRAGALMKEVGARLDAYVCINEGLSEGNGFYPIHGNWSFSNILPILKDEYLHIACPSYYGLRKWKKKHFNLPQEATLLSEKDDEYIDPKIFSEYYRYNKEFCVYKVRKKPGESAKFRLGNRTISVQWQNMWEQYNELDSLFVRCSPLEAHNLKSVAPKIEILKDYSFEQILQFCNRNKIEKLGLSPWLRGEYNKFLEFLEANKEHEYPKQIHFYHLHKNDFQQLYERAEQYRMSCLPYQ
;
A
#
# COMPACT_ATOMS: atom_id res chain seq x y z
N MET A 1 24.44 16.36 -4.81
CA MET A 1 23.69 15.62 -3.77
C MET A 1 23.53 16.51 -2.55
N LYS A 2 22.31 16.99 -2.24
CA LYS A 2 22.06 17.69 -0.97
C LYS A 2 22.05 16.63 0.15
N GLN A 3 22.89 16.80 1.17
CA GLN A 3 22.78 16.01 2.40
C GLN A 3 21.38 16.23 2.97
N LEU A 4 20.58 15.16 3.02
CA LEU A 4 19.33 15.16 3.77
C LEU A 4 19.73 15.21 5.25
N SER A 5 19.52 16.36 5.90
CA SER A 5 19.69 16.46 7.35
C SER A 5 18.71 15.51 8.02
N TYR A 6 19.23 14.60 8.82
CA TYR A 6 18.41 13.68 9.61
C TYR A 6 17.71 14.51 10.70
N GLN A 7 16.43 14.82 10.49
CA GLN A 7 15.59 15.39 11.54
C GLN A 7 15.18 14.28 12.50
N SER A 8 15.27 14.54 13.80
CA SER A 8 14.82 13.62 14.84
C SER A 8 13.37 13.17 14.57
N PRO A 9 13.03 11.88 14.79
CA PRO A 9 11.69 11.40 14.54
C PRO A 9 10.69 12.17 15.39
N LYS A 10 9.71 12.81 14.76
CA LYS A 10 8.63 13.42 15.53
C LYS A 10 7.83 12.36 16.28
N VAL A 11 7.51 12.64 17.54
CA VAL A 11 6.79 11.73 18.43
C VAL A 11 5.29 11.99 18.30
N ILE A 12 4.51 10.92 18.09
CA ILE A 12 3.05 10.99 18.03
C ILE A 12 2.51 10.75 19.44
N SER A 13 1.82 11.73 20.03
CA SER A 13 1.27 11.60 21.37
C SER A 13 -0.06 10.82 21.38
N CYS A 14 -0.46 10.31 22.55
CA CYS A 14 -1.79 9.72 22.72
C CYS A 14 -2.92 10.73 22.45
N LEU A 15 -2.68 12.01 22.76
CA LEU A 15 -3.63 13.08 22.50
C LEU A 15 -3.83 13.30 21.00
N ASP A 16 -2.74 13.31 20.23
CA ASP A 16 -2.78 13.41 18.76
C ASP A 16 -3.64 12.31 18.14
N LYS A 17 -3.45 11.07 18.60
CA LYS A 17 -4.23 9.91 18.13
C LYS A 17 -5.72 10.05 18.46
N LYS A 18 -6.04 10.51 19.67
CA LYS A 18 -7.42 10.72 20.12
C LYS A 18 -8.12 11.79 19.27
N ILE A 19 -7.47 12.95 19.10
CA ILE A 19 -8.00 14.06 18.29
C ILE A 19 -8.23 13.59 16.86
N LEU A 20 -7.24 12.91 16.26
CA LEU A 20 -7.35 12.44 14.87
C LEU A 20 -8.48 11.42 14.72
N LYS A 21 -8.63 10.49 15.67
CA LYS A 21 -9.74 9.54 15.69
C LYS A 21 -11.09 10.26 15.71
N GLU A 22 -11.30 11.18 16.66
CA GLU A 22 -12.55 11.92 16.80
C GLU A 22 -12.90 12.75 15.56
N ARG A 23 -11.87 13.31 14.89
CA ARG A 23 -12.06 14.10 13.67
C ARG A 23 -12.46 13.24 12.47
N LEU A 24 -11.85 12.07 12.31
CA LEU A 24 -12.01 11.25 11.10
C LEU A 24 -13.16 10.23 11.21
N ASP A 25 -13.57 9.86 12.42
CA ASP A 25 -14.56 8.82 12.63
C ASP A 25 -15.95 9.20 12.09
N ASN A 26 -16.55 8.30 11.29
CA ASN A 26 -17.86 8.47 10.65
C ASN A 26 -18.03 9.77 9.84
N LYS A 27 -16.94 10.30 9.29
CA LYS A 27 -16.91 11.50 8.44
C LYS A 27 -16.58 11.20 6.98
N ARG A 28 -16.84 12.16 6.10
CA ARG A 28 -16.41 12.15 4.71
C ARG A 28 -15.03 12.81 4.62
N ASN A 29 -14.00 12.01 4.39
CA ASN A 29 -12.61 12.46 4.53
C ASN A 29 -11.83 12.34 3.21
N LEU A 30 -11.07 13.36 2.86
CA LEU A 30 -10.12 13.35 1.76
C LEU A 30 -8.69 13.23 2.29
N LEU A 31 -7.85 12.44 1.63
CA LEU A 31 -6.41 12.34 1.89
C LEU A 31 -5.61 12.82 0.68
N TYR A 32 -4.67 13.74 0.89
CA TYR A 32 -3.66 14.13 -0.09
C TYR A 32 -2.26 13.84 0.46
N VAL A 33 -1.63 12.79 -0.07
CA VAL A 33 -0.25 12.43 0.27
C VAL A 33 0.74 13.22 -0.57
N ALA A 34 1.83 13.64 0.06
CA ALA A 34 2.83 14.53 -0.51
C ALA A 34 2.23 15.87 -0.96
N SER A 35 1.33 16.44 -0.17
CA SER A 35 0.61 17.67 -0.50
C SER A 35 1.50 18.90 -0.65
N GLY A 36 2.76 18.84 -0.19
CA GLY A 36 3.57 20.01 0.09
C GLY A 36 3.04 20.79 1.30
N ARG A 37 3.75 21.86 1.66
CA ARG A 37 3.42 22.72 2.82
C ARG A 37 2.34 23.76 2.55
N ARG A 38 2.01 24.00 1.28
CA ARG A 38 1.10 25.09 0.89
C ARG A 38 -0.34 24.59 1.01
N ILE A 39 -1.06 25.12 2.00
CA ILE A 39 -2.51 25.01 2.07
C ILE A 39 -3.08 25.96 1.00
N ARG A 40 -3.82 25.42 0.03
CA ARG A 40 -4.38 26.20 -1.08
C ARG A 40 -5.73 26.79 -0.70
N GLU A 41 -6.04 27.94 -1.28
CA GLU A 41 -7.38 28.52 -1.23
C GLU A 41 -8.39 27.57 -1.88
N GLY A 42 -9.59 27.50 -1.32
CA GLY A 42 -10.66 26.60 -1.77
C GLY A 42 -10.63 25.19 -1.16
N TYR A 43 -9.55 24.79 -0.45
CA TYR A 43 -9.58 23.51 0.27
C TYR A 43 -10.75 23.47 1.24
N GLU A 44 -10.95 24.50 2.05
CA GLU A 44 -12.03 24.53 3.05
C GLU A 44 -13.43 24.39 2.45
N ASP A 45 -13.61 24.71 1.15
CA ASP A 45 -14.87 24.65 0.41
C ASP A 45 -15.13 23.28 -0.25
N LEU A 46 -14.16 22.36 -0.23
CA LEU A 46 -14.36 21.02 -0.78
C LEU A 46 -15.44 20.26 0.03
N PRO A 47 -16.22 19.36 -0.61
CA PRO A 47 -17.36 18.70 0.02
C PRO A 47 -16.95 17.53 0.93
N PHE A 48 -15.97 17.76 1.81
CA PHE A 48 -15.46 16.81 2.79
C PHE A 48 -15.46 17.45 4.18
N ASP A 49 -15.83 16.68 5.19
CA ASP A 49 -15.75 17.10 6.59
C ASP A 49 -14.30 17.36 7.02
N ASN A 50 -13.35 16.62 6.46
CA ASN A 50 -11.93 16.84 6.68
C ASN A 50 -11.08 16.63 5.43
N ILE A 51 -10.04 17.45 5.32
CA ILE A 51 -9.02 17.37 4.26
C ILE A 51 -7.68 17.12 4.94
N VAL A 52 -7.21 15.89 4.80
CA VAL A 52 -5.98 15.42 5.42
C VAL A 52 -4.82 15.60 4.44
N LEU A 53 -3.95 16.56 4.73
CA LEU A 53 -2.74 16.86 3.97
C LEU A 53 -1.56 16.19 4.66
N VAL A 54 -0.86 15.28 3.96
CA VAL A 54 0.29 14.57 4.51
C VAL A 54 1.55 15.02 3.81
N ASP A 55 2.49 15.58 4.56
CA ASP A 55 3.81 15.93 4.06
C ASP A 55 4.82 16.05 5.20
N LYS A 56 5.96 15.36 5.10
CA LYS A 56 6.97 15.39 6.17
C LYS A 56 7.57 16.79 6.40
N CYS A 57 7.39 17.72 5.46
CA CYS A 57 7.87 19.08 5.56
C CYS A 57 6.99 19.98 6.44
N PHE A 58 5.77 19.58 6.83
CA PHE A 58 5.01 20.33 7.83
C PHE A 58 5.81 20.38 9.14
N PRO A 59 5.78 21.48 9.92
CA PRO A 59 6.58 21.60 11.15
C PRO A 59 6.03 20.71 12.28
N GLU A 60 4.72 20.72 12.47
CA GLU A 60 4.03 19.98 13.53
C GLU A 60 3.78 18.52 13.13
N VAL A 61 3.43 17.66 14.08
CA VAL A 61 3.01 16.28 13.80
C VAL A 61 1.58 16.27 13.26
N ILE A 62 0.69 16.97 13.95
CA ILE A 62 -0.68 17.23 13.54
C ILE A 62 -0.95 18.72 13.79
N ALA A 63 -1.42 19.42 12.77
CA ALA A 63 -1.95 20.78 12.89
C ALA A 63 -3.36 20.80 12.28
N ILE A 64 -4.31 21.48 12.93
CA ILE A 64 -5.70 21.54 12.48
C ILE A 64 -6.09 23.01 12.29
N LYS A 65 -6.62 23.32 11.11
CA LYS A 65 -7.17 24.64 10.78
C LYS A 65 -8.51 24.43 10.07
N GLY A 66 -9.62 24.70 10.77
CA GLY A 66 -10.97 24.46 10.23
C GLY A 66 -11.21 22.97 9.96
N ASN A 67 -11.49 22.63 8.69
CA ASN A 67 -11.59 21.24 8.20
C ASN A 67 -10.27 20.70 7.63
N VAL A 68 -9.21 21.50 7.54
CA VAL A 68 -7.91 21.05 7.03
C VAL A 68 -7.05 20.50 8.18
N ILE A 69 -6.56 19.27 8.02
CA ILE A 69 -5.68 18.57 8.94
C ILE A 69 -4.33 18.36 8.25
N CYS A 70 -3.27 18.99 8.74
CA CYS A 70 -1.92 18.78 8.25
C CYS A 70 -1.19 17.75 9.11
N ILE A 71 -0.64 16.72 8.49
CA ILE A 71 0.14 15.67 9.16
C ILE A 71 1.58 15.73 8.69
N GLY A 72 2.47 16.12 9.60
CA GLY A 72 3.90 16.27 9.33
C GLY A 72 4.70 14.99 9.45
N LEU A 73 4.28 13.94 8.75
CA LEU A 73 4.90 12.62 8.72
C LEU A 73 5.17 12.19 7.28
N ASP A 74 6.07 11.22 7.09
CA ASP A 74 6.15 10.50 5.82
C ASP A 74 4.91 9.61 5.60
N SER A 75 4.69 9.20 4.35
CA SER A 75 3.51 8.43 3.95
C SER A 75 3.36 7.08 4.66
N VAL A 76 4.47 6.43 5.04
CA VAL A 76 4.43 5.14 5.75
C VAL A 76 3.94 5.35 7.18
N ARG A 77 4.53 6.32 7.89
CA ARG A 77 4.14 6.65 9.27
C ARG A 77 2.74 7.26 9.34
N ALA A 78 2.37 8.10 8.39
CA ALA A 78 1.02 8.65 8.29
C ALA A 78 -0.03 7.56 8.00
N GLY A 79 0.26 6.63 7.09
CA GLY A 79 -0.62 5.49 6.80
C GLY A 79 -0.81 4.59 8.02
N ALA A 80 0.28 4.29 8.75
CA ALA A 80 0.22 3.53 9.99
C ALA A 80 -0.60 4.24 11.08
N LEU A 81 -0.41 5.55 11.27
CA LEU A 81 -1.20 6.36 12.19
C LEU A 81 -2.69 6.32 11.83
N MET A 82 -3.03 6.52 10.54
CA MET A 82 -4.42 6.47 10.07
C MET A 82 -5.05 5.09 10.29
N LYS A 83 -4.29 4.01 10.05
CA LYS A 83 -4.74 2.65 10.33
C LYS A 83 -4.98 2.45 11.82
N GLU A 84 -4.08 2.93 12.67
CA GLU A 84 -4.18 2.81 14.13
C GLU A 84 -5.42 3.51 14.69
N VAL A 85 -5.75 4.70 14.19
CA VAL A 85 -6.95 5.44 14.62
C VAL A 85 -8.25 4.92 13.97
N GLY A 86 -8.16 3.92 13.09
CA GLY A 86 -9.31 3.33 12.41
C GLY A 86 -9.87 4.18 11.27
N ALA A 87 -9.08 5.10 10.71
CA ALA A 87 -9.55 5.97 9.64
C ALA A 87 -9.94 5.18 8.38
N ARG A 88 -11.01 5.65 7.73
CA ARG A 88 -11.50 5.17 6.44
C ARG A 88 -11.83 6.38 5.56
N LEU A 89 -11.07 6.55 4.50
CA LEU A 89 -11.07 7.76 3.67
C LEU A 89 -11.91 7.58 2.40
N ASP A 90 -12.66 8.61 2.05
CA ASP A 90 -13.58 8.66 0.91
C ASP A 90 -12.89 9.11 -0.38
N ALA A 91 -11.80 9.86 -0.25
CA ALA A 91 -11.03 10.33 -1.39
C ALA A 91 -9.53 10.24 -1.15
N TYR A 92 -8.79 9.93 -2.21
CA TYR A 92 -7.34 9.90 -2.23
C TYR A 92 -6.81 10.70 -3.41
N VAL A 93 -5.96 11.68 -3.12
CA VAL A 93 -5.29 12.54 -4.08
C VAL A 93 -3.83 12.10 -4.23
N CYS A 94 -3.43 11.84 -5.47
CA CYS A 94 -2.11 11.39 -5.88
C CYS A 94 -1.70 12.09 -7.18
N ILE A 95 -1.37 13.38 -7.10
CA ILE A 95 -1.08 14.19 -8.28
C ILE A 95 0.41 14.30 -8.61
N ASN A 96 1.27 14.29 -7.60
CA ASN A 96 2.71 14.43 -7.80
C ASN A 96 3.46 13.10 -7.62
N GLU A 97 4.78 13.16 -7.80
CA GLU A 97 5.66 12.02 -7.57
C GLU A 97 5.82 11.68 -6.08
N GLY A 98 5.77 12.71 -5.23
CA GLY A 98 6.08 12.62 -3.81
C GLY A 98 7.56 12.48 -3.45
N LEU A 99 8.47 12.22 -4.41
CA LEU A 99 9.91 12.18 -4.16
C LEU A 99 10.51 13.56 -3.85
N SER A 100 10.01 14.62 -4.51
CA SER A 100 10.46 16.00 -4.28
C SER A 100 9.64 16.69 -3.19
N GLU A 101 8.33 16.88 -3.43
CA GLU A 101 7.47 17.69 -2.56
C GLU A 101 7.22 17.02 -1.20
N GLY A 102 6.98 15.70 -1.18
CA GLY A 102 6.83 14.91 0.05
C GLY A 102 8.14 14.41 0.64
N ASN A 103 9.27 14.66 -0.05
CA ASN A 103 10.59 14.11 0.25
C ASN A 103 10.49 12.60 0.59
N GLY A 104 9.63 11.90 -0.15
CA GLY A 104 9.36 10.49 0.01
C GLY A 104 10.52 9.65 -0.52
N PHE A 105 10.57 8.39 -0.09
CA PHE A 105 11.60 7.44 -0.54
C PHE A 105 11.18 6.65 -1.77
N TYR A 106 9.93 6.79 -2.19
CA TYR A 106 9.32 6.09 -3.30
C TYR A 106 8.26 6.94 -3.99
N PRO A 107 7.97 6.66 -5.27
CA PRO A 107 6.91 7.35 -5.97
C PRO A 107 5.53 7.01 -5.39
N ILE A 108 4.69 8.00 -5.10
CA ILE A 108 3.37 7.79 -4.46
C ILE A 108 2.35 7.05 -5.35
N HIS A 109 2.67 6.89 -6.62
CA HIS A 109 1.95 6.09 -7.60
C HIS A 109 2.63 4.71 -7.80
N GLY A 110 3.44 4.24 -6.85
CA GLY A 110 3.99 2.89 -6.86
C GLY A 110 3.09 1.91 -6.10
N ASN A 111 3.19 0.61 -6.41
CA ASN A 111 2.51 -0.46 -5.65
C ASN A 111 2.79 -0.38 -4.16
N TRP A 112 4.01 0.05 -3.81
CA TRP A 112 4.39 0.23 -2.42
C TRP A 112 3.53 1.27 -1.72
N SER A 113 3.31 2.42 -2.36
CA SER A 113 2.39 3.46 -1.87
C SER A 113 0.98 2.94 -1.73
N PHE A 114 0.46 2.31 -2.78
CA PHE A 114 -0.89 1.72 -2.75
C PHE A 114 -1.02 0.64 -1.69
N SER A 115 0.04 -0.14 -1.43
CA SER A 115 0.06 -1.09 -0.34
C SER A 115 -0.21 -0.39 0.99
N ASN A 116 0.43 0.73 1.27
CA ASN A 116 0.22 1.45 2.53
C ASN A 116 -1.12 2.21 2.60
N ILE A 117 -1.62 2.71 1.47
CA ILE A 117 -2.82 3.57 1.44
C ILE A 117 -4.12 2.76 1.31
N LEU A 118 -4.17 1.68 0.53
CA LEU A 118 -5.40 0.92 0.32
C LEU A 118 -6.10 0.47 1.64
N PRO A 119 -5.40 0.04 2.71
CA PRO A 119 -6.05 -0.37 3.96
C PRO A 119 -6.78 0.74 4.72
N ILE A 120 -6.50 2.02 4.40
CA ILE A 120 -7.11 3.18 5.05
C ILE A 120 -8.15 3.88 4.17
N LEU A 121 -8.37 3.41 2.94
CA LEU A 121 -9.46 3.89 2.08
C LEU A 121 -10.75 3.11 2.37
N LYS A 122 -11.91 3.69 2.08
CA LYS A 122 -13.19 2.94 2.02
C LYS A 122 -13.20 1.98 0.83
N ASP A 123 -14.12 1.02 0.83
CA ASP A 123 -14.25 0.06 -0.26
C ASP A 123 -14.64 0.74 -1.57
N GLU A 124 -15.46 1.78 -1.49
CA GLU A 124 -15.71 2.72 -2.58
C GLU A 124 -15.12 4.09 -2.23
N TYR A 125 -14.31 4.64 -3.13
CA TYR A 125 -13.61 5.91 -2.89
C TYR A 125 -13.32 6.66 -4.20
N LEU A 126 -13.05 7.96 -4.10
CA LEU A 126 -12.60 8.79 -5.21
C LEU A 126 -11.08 8.79 -5.30
N HIS A 127 -10.54 8.52 -6.49
CA HIS A 127 -9.12 8.59 -6.78
C HIS A 127 -8.82 9.76 -7.73
N ILE A 128 -8.15 10.79 -7.22
CA ILE A 128 -7.84 12.01 -7.96
C ILE A 128 -6.35 12.00 -8.29
N ALA A 129 -6.00 12.00 -9.57
CA ALA A 129 -4.62 11.84 -10.00
C ALA A 129 -4.26 12.69 -11.21
N CYS A 130 -2.95 12.79 -11.49
CA CYS A 130 -2.40 13.37 -12.71
C CYS A 130 -1.63 12.30 -13.50
N PRO A 131 -2.31 11.43 -14.28
CA PRO A 131 -1.66 10.31 -14.97
C PRO A 131 -0.58 10.74 -15.97
N SER A 132 -0.75 11.93 -16.55
CA SER A 132 0.17 12.52 -17.53
C SER A 132 1.51 12.99 -16.93
N TYR A 133 1.66 12.99 -15.61
CA TYR A 133 2.95 13.25 -14.96
C TYR A 133 4.01 12.22 -15.40
N TYR A 134 3.65 10.94 -15.50
CA TYR A 134 4.52 9.85 -16.02
C TYR A 134 4.14 9.33 -17.41
N GLY A 135 3.06 9.85 -17.97
CA GLY A 135 2.42 9.37 -19.19
C GLY A 135 1.28 8.38 -18.91
N LEU A 136 0.10 8.70 -19.45
CA LEU A 136 -1.17 7.99 -19.21
C LEU A 136 -1.10 6.47 -19.45
N ARG A 137 -0.40 6.03 -20.50
CA ARG A 137 -0.28 4.60 -20.86
C ARG A 137 0.38 3.78 -19.76
N LYS A 138 1.40 4.34 -19.10
CA LYS A 138 2.08 3.67 -17.97
C LYS A 138 1.16 3.62 -16.76
N TRP A 139 0.37 4.66 -16.56
CA TRP A 139 -0.52 4.78 -15.42
C TRP A 139 -1.67 3.77 -15.49
N LYS A 140 -2.43 3.72 -16.60
CA LYS A 140 -3.56 2.78 -16.77
C LYS A 140 -3.13 1.31 -16.59
N LYS A 141 -1.98 0.93 -17.17
CA LYS A 141 -1.44 -0.44 -17.08
C LYS A 141 -0.99 -0.84 -15.68
N LYS A 142 -0.57 0.11 -14.85
CA LYS A 142 -0.04 -0.17 -13.50
C LYS A 142 -1.14 -0.04 -12.44
N HIS A 143 -1.90 1.04 -12.44
CA HIS A 143 -2.85 1.34 -11.36
C HIS A 143 -4.17 0.59 -11.43
N PHE A 144 -4.73 0.42 -12.63
CA PHE A 144 -5.95 -0.39 -12.78
C PHE A 144 -5.66 -1.87 -12.99
N ASN A 145 -4.44 -2.28 -12.64
CA ASN A 145 -4.07 -3.68 -12.49
C ASN A 145 -4.10 -4.14 -11.03
N LEU A 146 -4.47 -3.24 -10.11
CA LEU A 146 -4.69 -3.49 -8.69
C LEU A 146 -6.03 -4.24 -8.48
N PRO A 147 -6.31 -4.85 -7.30
CA PRO A 147 -7.58 -5.52 -7.03
C PRO A 147 -8.72 -4.50 -6.83
N GLN A 148 -9.07 -3.80 -7.91
CA GLN A 148 -10.05 -2.72 -7.91
C GLN A 148 -10.67 -2.55 -9.30
N GLU A 149 -11.91 -2.09 -9.32
CA GLU A 149 -12.61 -1.58 -10.49
C GLU A 149 -12.62 -0.05 -10.44
N ALA A 150 -12.58 0.60 -11.61
CA ALA A 150 -12.55 2.05 -11.66
C ALA A 150 -13.31 2.60 -12.86
N THR A 151 -14.10 3.63 -12.60
CA THR A 151 -14.86 4.39 -13.59
C THR A 151 -14.34 5.81 -13.62
N LEU A 152 -14.00 6.32 -14.81
CA LEU A 152 -13.60 7.71 -14.98
C LEU A 152 -14.83 8.62 -14.84
N LEU A 153 -14.73 9.64 -13.99
CA LEU A 153 -15.75 10.66 -13.82
C LEU A 153 -15.47 11.86 -14.73
N SER A 154 -16.54 12.53 -15.14
CA SER A 154 -16.58 13.77 -15.90
C SER A 154 -17.06 14.92 -15.02
N GLU A 155 -16.89 16.17 -15.49
CA GLU A 155 -17.36 17.37 -14.79
C GLU A 155 -18.88 17.42 -14.56
N LYS A 156 -19.65 16.56 -15.24
CA LYS A 156 -21.11 16.47 -15.10
C LYS A 156 -21.56 15.51 -14.00
N ASP A 157 -20.64 14.71 -13.46
CA ASP A 157 -20.96 13.74 -12.41
C ASP A 157 -20.97 14.43 -11.04
N ASP A 158 -21.98 14.16 -10.21
CA ASP A 158 -22.18 14.84 -8.91
C ASP A 158 -21.02 14.67 -7.92
N GLU A 159 -20.27 13.56 -8.04
CA GLU A 159 -19.12 13.25 -7.20
C GLU A 159 -17.79 13.82 -7.74
N TYR A 160 -17.81 14.48 -8.91
CA TYR A 160 -16.61 15.02 -9.53
C TYR A 160 -16.01 16.17 -8.70
N ILE A 161 -14.69 16.14 -8.52
CA ILE A 161 -13.91 17.20 -7.86
C ILE A 161 -12.91 17.74 -8.87
N ASP A 162 -12.92 19.05 -9.16
CA ASP A 162 -11.95 19.65 -10.09
C ASP A 162 -10.51 19.48 -9.56
N PRO A 163 -9.65 18.67 -10.22
CA PRO A 163 -8.31 18.40 -9.74
C PRO A 163 -7.38 19.63 -9.73
N LYS A 164 -7.72 20.71 -10.45
CA LYS A 164 -6.94 21.95 -10.51
C LYS A 164 -6.78 22.61 -9.14
N ILE A 165 -7.71 22.34 -8.22
CA ILE A 165 -7.59 22.82 -6.84
C ILE A 165 -6.34 22.29 -6.14
N PHE A 166 -5.86 21.09 -6.51
CA PHE A 166 -4.73 20.43 -5.84
C PHE A 166 -3.37 20.73 -6.48
N SER A 167 -3.33 21.14 -7.76
CA SER A 167 -2.07 21.40 -8.46
C SER A 167 -2.21 22.38 -9.62
N GLU A 168 -1.12 23.11 -9.90
CA GLU A 168 -1.01 24.01 -11.04
C GLU A 168 -0.54 23.30 -12.32
N TYR A 169 -0.38 21.97 -12.31
CA TYR A 169 0.18 21.26 -13.46
C TYR A 169 -0.66 21.35 -14.75
N TYR A 170 -1.92 21.78 -14.66
CA TYR A 170 -2.75 22.09 -15.82
C TYR A 170 -2.12 23.18 -16.71
N ARG A 171 -1.33 24.10 -16.11
CA ARG A 171 -0.56 25.13 -16.83
C ARG A 171 0.54 24.55 -17.72
N TYR A 172 0.92 23.29 -17.48
CA TYR A 172 1.92 22.55 -18.26
C TYR A 172 1.27 21.47 -19.16
N ASN A 173 0.00 21.66 -19.53
CA ASN A 173 -0.77 20.71 -20.35
C ASN A 173 -0.80 19.29 -19.78
N LYS A 174 -0.79 19.17 -18.45
CA LYS A 174 -0.96 17.88 -17.79
C LYS A 174 -2.44 17.57 -17.62
N GLU A 175 -2.84 16.41 -18.12
CA GLU A 175 -4.17 15.83 -17.92
C GLU A 175 -4.30 15.28 -16.50
N PHE A 176 -5.45 15.58 -15.89
CA PHE A 176 -5.90 15.06 -14.62
C PHE A 176 -7.10 14.16 -14.81
N CYS A 177 -7.28 13.23 -13.89
CA CYS A 177 -8.40 12.31 -13.92
C CYS A 177 -8.94 12.11 -12.50
N VAL A 178 -10.27 11.99 -12.43
CA VAL A 178 -11.00 11.60 -11.22
C VAL A 178 -11.65 10.26 -11.50
N TYR A 179 -11.38 9.27 -10.66
CA TYR A 179 -11.98 7.96 -10.78
C TYR A 179 -12.84 7.66 -9.57
N LYS A 180 -14.02 7.09 -9.79
CA LYS A 180 -14.74 6.35 -8.76
C LYS A 180 -14.20 4.93 -8.75
N VAL A 181 -13.61 4.52 -7.63
CA VAL A 181 -12.92 3.24 -7.47
C VAL A 181 -13.68 2.37 -6.48
N ARG A 182 -13.86 1.10 -6.82
CA ARG A 182 -14.38 0.06 -5.93
C ARG A 182 -13.32 -1.01 -5.74
N LYS A 183 -12.90 -1.26 -4.51
CA LYS A 183 -12.01 -2.38 -4.18
C LYS A 183 -12.71 -3.70 -4.49
N LYS A 184 -11.98 -4.61 -5.13
CA LYS A 184 -12.46 -5.93 -5.48
C LYS A 184 -11.31 -6.92 -5.33
N PRO A 185 -11.13 -7.52 -4.13
CA PRO A 185 -10.11 -8.55 -3.95
C PRO A 185 -10.31 -9.66 -4.98
N GLY A 186 -9.20 -10.19 -5.47
CA GLY A 186 -9.24 -11.27 -6.44
C GLY A 186 -9.48 -12.63 -5.81
N GLU A 187 -9.66 -13.64 -6.66
CA GLU A 187 -9.75 -15.02 -6.20
C GLU A 187 -8.42 -15.47 -5.60
N SER A 188 -8.48 -16.07 -4.41
CA SER A 188 -7.33 -16.70 -3.78
C SER A 188 -7.11 -18.10 -4.32
N ALA A 189 -5.86 -18.53 -4.43
CA ALA A 189 -5.50 -19.90 -4.75
C ALA A 189 -4.80 -20.59 -3.57
N LYS A 190 -4.95 -21.91 -3.46
CA LYS A 190 -4.36 -22.69 -2.37
C LYS A 190 -3.94 -24.07 -2.85
N PHE A 191 -2.77 -24.55 -2.39
CA PHE A 191 -2.28 -25.89 -2.67
C PHE A 191 -1.35 -26.39 -1.56
N ARG A 192 -1.03 -27.68 -1.58
CA ARG A 192 -0.03 -28.28 -0.67
C ARG A 192 1.30 -28.51 -1.39
N LEU A 193 2.38 -28.31 -0.67
CA LEU A 193 3.75 -28.62 -1.10
C LEU A 193 4.48 -29.28 0.08
N GLY A 194 4.70 -30.59 -0.01
CA GLY A 194 5.10 -31.43 1.12
C GLY A 194 4.21 -31.26 2.36
N ASN A 195 4.83 -30.93 3.49
CA ASN A 195 4.16 -30.66 4.76
C ASN A 195 3.56 -29.25 4.87
N ARG A 196 3.72 -28.39 3.85
CA ARG A 196 3.33 -26.97 3.90
C ARG A 196 2.04 -26.70 3.14
N THR A 197 1.32 -25.70 3.62
CA THR A 197 0.20 -25.10 2.90
C THR A 197 0.66 -23.80 2.23
N ILE A 198 0.46 -23.72 0.92
CA ILE A 198 0.74 -22.51 0.16
C ILE A 198 -0.59 -21.84 -0.21
N SER A 199 -0.67 -20.53 -0.01
CA SER A 199 -1.79 -19.72 -0.49
C SER A 199 -1.31 -18.49 -1.24
N VAL A 200 -2.01 -18.14 -2.31
CA VAL A 200 -1.76 -16.97 -3.14
C VAL A 200 -2.98 -16.07 -3.05
N GLN A 201 -2.76 -14.81 -2.69
CA GLN A 201 -3.81 -13.88 -2.30
C GLN A 201 -3.69 -12.60 -3.13
N TRP A 202 -4.65 -12.36 -4.04
CA TRP A 202 -4.74 -11.09 -4.78
C TRP A 202 -5.40 -10.01 -3.91
N GLN A 203 -4.71 -9.64 -2.83
CA GLN A 203 -5.14 -8.64 -1.86
C GLN A 203 -3.94 -7.95 -1.20
N ASN A 204 -4.23 -6.93 -0.40
CA ASN A 204 -3.21 -6.20 0.33
C ASN A 204 -2.68 -7.00 1.53
N MET A 205 -1.35 -7.10 1.65
CA MET A 205 -0.68 -7.86 2.71
C MET A 205 -0.96 -7.34 4.14
N TRP A 206 -1.31 -6.07 4.28
CA TRP A 206 -1.54 -5.46 5.58
C TRP A 206 -2.88 -5.86 6.21
N GLU A 207 -3.81 -6.41 5.43
CA GLU A 207 -5.11 -6.88 5.93
C GLU A 207 -4.94 -8.07 6.88
N GLN A 208 -3.96 -8.95 6.61
CA GLN A 208 -3.69 -10.14 7.42
C GLN A 208 -2.41 -10.03 8.25
N TYR A 209 -1.79 -8.85 8.34
CA TYR A 209 -0.50 -8.67 9.01
C TYR A 209 -0.46 -9.18 10.46
N ASN A 210 -1.55 -9.00 11.22
CA ASN A 210 -1.63 -9.42 12.61
C ASN A 210 -1.73 -10.96 12.76
N GLU A 211 -2.23 -11.66 11.74
CA GLU A 211 -2.38 -13.11 11.71
C GLU A 211 -1.08 -13.85 11.35
N LEU A 212 -0.09 -13.11 10.84
CA LEU A 212 1.22 -13.62 10.46
C LEU A 212 2.20 -13.55 11.63
N ASP A 213 3.13 -14.50 11.64
CA ASP A 213 4.27 -14.47 12.57
C ASP A 213 5.37 -13.56 12.02
N SER A 214 5.59 -13.60 10.71
CA SER A 214 6.57 -12.77 10.00
C SER A 214 6.07 -12.42 8.59
N LEU A 215 6.39 -11.22 8.12
CA LEU A 215 6.07 -10.76 6.77
C LEU A 215 7.34 -10.28 6.05
N PHE A 216 7.75 -10.95 4.98
CA PHE A 216 8.90 -10.50 4.19
C PHE A 216 8.43 -9.61 3.06
N VAL A 217 8.98 -8.39 3.03
CA VAL A 217 8.62 -7.37 2.06
C VAL A 217 9.83 -6.90 1.29
N ARG A 218 9.62 -6.54 0.03
CA ARG A 218 10.63 -5.84 -0.75
C ARG A 218 10.48 -4.34 -0.55
N CYS A 219 11.42 -3.72 0.17
CA CYS A 219 11.49 -2.26 0.31
C CYS A 219 12.90 -1.74 -0.01
N SER A 220 13.04 -0.42 -0.16
CA SER A 220 14.35 0.20 -0.25
C SER A 220 15.04 0.21 1.13
N PRO A 221 16.39 0.17 1.21
CA PRO A 221 17.08 0.26 2.50
C PRO A 221 16.76 1.54 3.28
N LEU A 222 16.47 2.64 2.58
CA LEU A 222 16.11 3.92 3.18
C LEU A 222 14.75 3.87 3.89
N GLU A 223 13.86 2.96 3.49
CA GLU A 223 12.54 2.79 4.08
C GLU A 223 12.45 1.68 5.11
N ALA A 224 13.39 0.74 5.08
CA ALA A 224 13.40 -0.42 5.97
C ALA A 224 13.23 0.00 7.43
N HIS A 225 13.96 1.05 7.84
CA HIS A 225 13.88 1.58 9.20
C HIS A 225 12.48 2.13 9.53
N ASN A 226 11.93 2.97 8.66
CA ASN A 226 10.61 3.54 8.86
C ASN A 226 9.52 2.47 8.89
N LEU A 227 9.60 1.47 8.00
CA LEU A 227 8.63 0.40 7.99
C LEU A 227 8.75 -0.50 9.22
N LYS A 228 9.97 -0.87 9.64
CA LYS A 228 10.17 -1.64 10.89
C LYS A 228 9.68 -0.89 12.12
N SER A 229 9.71 0.45 12.12
CA SER A 229 9.20 1.26 13.23
C SER A 229 7.68 1.19 13.41
N VAL A 230 6.93 0.87 12.34
CA VAL A 230 5.45 0.78 12.38
C VAL A 230 4.94 -0.66 12.23
N ALA A 231 5.78 -1.57 11.75
CA ALA A 231 5.46 -2.97 11.50
C ALA A 231 6.65 -3.85 11.93
N PRO A 232 6.81 -4.16 13.23
CA PRO A 232 8.02 -4.80 13.76
C PRO A 232 8.21 -6.26 13.28
N LYS A 233 7.14 -6.97 12.89
CA LYS A 233 7.22 -8.36 12.35
C LYS A 233 7.74 -8.46 10.91
N ILE A 234 8.14 -7.35 10.29
CA ILE A 234 8.61 -7.38 8.90
C ILE A 234 10.07 -7.79 8.80
N GLU A 235 10.39 -8.49 7.72
CA GLU A 235 11.76 -8.69 7.27
C GLU A 235 11.96 -8.15 5.85
N ILE A 236 13.18 -7.69 5.56
CA ILE A 236 13.49 -7.07 4.27
C ILE A 236 14.04 -8.13 3.33
N LEU A 237 13.25 -8.43 2.32
CA LEU A 237 13.44 -9.61 1.49
C LEU A 237 14.74 -9.56 0.65
N LYS A 238 15.18 -8.36 0.24
CA LYS A 238 16.43 -8.17 -0.54
C LYS A 238 17.66 -8.79 0.15
N ASP A 239 17.60 -8.96 1.47
CA ASP A 239 18.70 -9.43 2.29
C ASP A 239 18.68 -10.95 2.52
N TYR A 240 17.77 -11.68 1.86
CA TYR A 240 17.56 -13.12 2.06
C TYR A 240 17.56 -13.94 0.76
N SER A 241 18.34 -15.03 0.76
CA SER A 241 18.21 -16.19 -0.13
C SER A 241 17.08 -17.12 0.33
N PHE A 242 16.69 -18.10 -0.51
CA PHE A 242 15.67 -19.10 -0.13
C PHE A 242 16.05 -19.87 1.13
N GLU A 243 17.33 -20.24 1.23
CA GLU A 243 17.88 -20.93 2.38
C GLU A 243 17.83 -20.05 3.63
N GLN A 244 18.20 -18.78 3.52
CA GLN A 244 18.14 -17.85 4.65
C GLN A 244 16.71 -17.64 5.15
N ILE A 245 15.71 -17.61 4.25
CA ILE A 245 14.29 -17.54 4.66
C ILE A 245 13.90 -18.79 5.44
N LEU A 246 14.22 -20.00 4.95
CA LEU A 246 13.90 -21.24 5.67
C LEU A 246 14.63 -21.35 7.01
N GLN A 247 15.93 -21.03 7.05
CA GLN A 247 16.71 -21.03 8.29
C GLN A 247 16.13 -20.05 9.31
N PHE A 248 15.75 -18.85 8.87
CA PHE A 248 15.07 -17.87 9.72
C PHE A 248 13.75 -18.44 10.27
N CYS A 249 12.94 -19.06 9.43
CA CYS A 249 11.65 -19.62 9.84
C CYS A 249 11.81 -20.73 10.87
N ASN A 250 12.77 -21.63 10.69
CA ASN A 250 13.01 -22.73 11.65
C ASN A 250 13.61 -22.22 12.96
N ARG A 251 14.61 -21.34 12.90
CA ARG A 251 15.22 -20.76 14.10
C ARG A 251 14.22 -20.02 14.97
N ASN A 252 13.30 -19.27 14.34
CA ASN A 252 12.32 -18.45 15.04
C ASN A 252 10.93 -19.10 15.16
N LYS A 253 10.78 -20.37 14.73
CA LYS A 253 9.50 -21.11 14.76
C LYS A 253 8.33 -20.37 14.09
N ILE A 254 8.59 -19.77 12.92
CA ILE A 254 7.60 -19.02 12.15
C ILE A 254 6.60 -19.99 11.51
N GLU A 255 5.37 -20.09 12.02
CA GLU A 255 4.35 -20.98 11.48
C GLU A 255 3.68 -20.40 10.24
N LYS A 256 3.34 -19.10 10.28
CA LYS A 256 2.63 -18.37 9.23
C LYS A 256 3.50 -17.27 8.66
N LEU A 257 4.09 -17.56 7.50
CA LEU A 257 4.96 -16.65 6.76
C LEU A 257 4.17 -15.91 5.68
N GLY A 258 4.24 -14.57 5.67
CA GLY A 258 3.77 -13.76 4.55
C GLY A 258 4.92 -13.32 3.66
N LEU A 259 4.69 -13.28 2.34
CA LEU A 259 5.69 -12.89 1.35
C LEU A 259 5.08 -11.97 0.28
N SER A 260 5.69 -10.80 0.07
CA SER A 260 5.40 -9.91 -1.09
C SER A 260 6.18 -10.36 -2.33
N PRO A 261 5.80 -9.98 -3.57
CA PRO A 261 6.45 -10.48 -4.78
C PRO A 261 7.98 -10.24 -4.80
N TRP A 262 8.73 -11.31 -5.07
CA TRP A 262 10.18 -11.33 -5.24
C TRP A 262 10.54 -12.34 -6.35
N LEU A 263 11.74 -12.35 -6.92
CA LEU A 263 12.10 -13.26 -8.04
C LEU A 263 11.54 -12.94 -9.42
N ARG A 264 10.90 -11.77 -9.62
CA ARG A 264 10.50 -11.29 -10.95
C ARG A 264 9.59 -12.26 -11.72
N GLY A 265 8.80 -13.07 -11.02
CA GLY A 265 7.89 -14.05 -11.62
C GLY A 265 8.41 -15.49 -11.63
N GLU A 266 9.68 -15.73 -11.31
CA GLU A 266 10.31 -17.05 -11.35
C GLU A 266 10.24 -17.77 -10.00
N TYR A 267 9.08 -18.35 -9.68
CA TYR A 267 8.82 -19.03 -8.41
C TYR A 267 9.05 -20.54 -8.45
N ASN A 268 9.15 -21.16 -9.63
CA ASN A 268 9.36 -22.62 -9.74
C ASN A 268 10.60 -23.09 -8.96
N LYS A 269 11.74 -22.39 -9.09
CA LYS A 269 12.96 -22.71 -8.33
C LYS A 269 12.76 -22.60 -6.82
N PHE A 270 11.93 -21.67 -6.37
CA PHE A 270 11.60 -21.55 -4.95
C PHE A 270 10.73 -22.71 -4.48
N LEU A 271 9.74 -23.13 -5.28
CA LEU A 271 8.91 -24.29 -4.97
C LEU A 271 9.72 -25.60 -4.95
N GLU A 272 10.59 -25.82 -5.93
CA GLU A 272 11.52 -26.95 -5.97
C GLU A 272 12.41 -26.98 -4.73
N PHE A 273 12.95 -25.81 -4.35
CA PHE A 273 13.75 -25.68 -3.13
C PHE A 273 12.95 -26.01 -1.87
N LEU A 274 11.70 -25.55 -1.74
CA LEU A 274 10.84 -25.86 -0.60
C LEU A 274 10.52 -27.37 -0.49
N GLU A 275 10.27 -28.03 -1.63
CA GLU A 275 9.97 -29.47 -1.68
C GLU A 275 11.19 -30.31 -1.32
N ALA A 276 12.37 -29.96 -1.85
CA ALA A 276 13.64 -30.62 -1.51
C ALA A 276 13.99 -30.47 -0.02
N ASN A 277 13.48 -29.43 0.64
CA ASN A 277 13.71 -29.13 2.05
C ASN A 277 12.45 -29.36 2.92
N LYS A 278 11.63 -30.37 2.58
CA LYS A 278 10.41 -30.72 3.32
C LYS A 278 10.64 -31.18 4.77
N GLU A 279 11.86 -31.63 5.10
CA GLU A 279 12.24 -32.05 6.46
C GLU A 279 12.26 -30.88 7.46
N HIS A 280 12.37 -29.64 6.97
CA HIS A 280 12.22 -28.45 7.81
C HIS A 280 10.78 -28.31 8.29
N GLU A 281 10.58 -28.26 9.62
CA GLU A 281 9.25 -28.13 10.24
C GLU A 281 8.57 -26.80 9.90
N TYR A 282 9.34 -25.72 9.81
CA TYR A 282 8.82 -24.37 9.55
C TYR A 282 9.29 -23.82 8.19
N PRO A 283 8.48 -22.96 7.54
CA PRO A 283 7.13 -22.56 7.93
C PRO A 283 6.07 -23.61 7.58
N LYS A 284 4.95 -23.64 8.32
CA LYS A 284 3.82 -24.55 8.06
C LYS A 284 2.87 -23.99 7.01
N GLN A 285 2.72 -22.66 6.99
CA GLN A 285 1.87 -21.92 6.05
C GLN A 285 2.68 -20.79 5.40
N ILE A 286 2.56 -20.68 4.07
CA ILE A 286 3.16 -19.60 3.30
C ILE A 286 2.05 -18.87 2.54
N HIS A 287 1.95 -17.57 2.78
CA HIS A 287 0.98 -16.68 2.17
C HIS A 287 1.70 -15.71 1.23
N PHE A 288 1.37 -15.78 -0.05
CA PHE A 288 1.89 -14.89 -1.09
C PHE A 288 0.88 -13.79 -1.36
N TYR A 289 1.23 -12.54 -1.06
CA TYR A 289 0.34 -11.39 -1.24
C TYR A 289 0.78 -10.54 -2.41
N HIS A 290 -0.14 -10.16 -3.29
CA HIS A 290 0.16 -9.26 -4.39
C HIS A 290 -1.01 -8.33 -4.69
N LEU A 291 -0.67 -7.18 -5.27
CA LEU A 291 -1.68 -6.25 -5.78
C LEU A 291 -1.85 -6.36 -7.29
N HIS A 292 -0.84 -6.76 -8.07
CA HIS A 292 -1.00 -6.85 -9.53
C HIS A 292 -1.51 -8.21 -9.97
N LYS A 293 -2.51 -8.24 -10.85
CA LYS A 293 -3.05 -9.49 -11.40
C LYS A 293 -2.04 -10.40 -12.13
N ASN A 294 -0.89 -9.85 -12.53
CA ASN A 294 0.15 -10.58 -13.25
C ASN A 294 1.26 -11.11 -12.33
N ASP A 295 1.25 -10.76 -11.04
CA ASP A 295 2.19 -11.33 -10.08
C ASP A 295 1.79 -12.78 -9.75
N PHE A 296 2.77 -13.63 -9.47
CA PHE A 296 2.58 -15.03 -9.05
C PHE A 296 1.84 -15.96 -10.04
N GLN A 297 1.83 -15.67 -11.35
CA GLN A 297 1.20 -16.54 -12.36
C GLN A 297 1.57 -18.02 -12.22
N GLN A 298 2.87 -18.33 -12.05
CA GLN A 298 3.35 -19.70 -11.82
C GLN A 298 2.74 -20.37 -10.58
N LEU A 299 2.44 -19.60 -9.52
CA LEU A 299 1.82 -20.16 -8.31
C LEU A 299 0.33 -20.43 -8.51
N TYR A 300 -0.37 -19.58 -9.26
CA TYR A 300 -1.76 -19.83 -9.66
C TYR A 300 -1.87 -21.07 -10.55
N GLU A 301 -1.00 -21.20 -11.54
CA GLU A 301 -0.92 -22.39 -12.41
C GLU A 301 -0.66 -23.66 -11.59
N ARG A 302 0.26 -23.60 -10.62
CA ARG A 302 0.53 -24.72 -9.72
C ARG A 302 -0.68 -25.10 -8.87
N ALA A 303 -1.42 -24.12 -8.38
CA ALA A 303 -2.63 -24.35 -7.61
C ALA A 303 -3.72 -25.02 -8.46
N GLU A 304 -3.88 -24.59 -9.71
CA GLU A 304 -4.83 -25.18 -10.65
C GLU A 304 -4.48 -26.62 -10.99
N GLN A 305 -3.20 -26.92 -11.25
CA GLN A 305 -2.72 -28.30 -11.44
C GLN A 305 -3.04 -29.19 -10.23
N TYR A 306 -2.80 -28.68 -9.01
CA TYR A 306 -3.10 -29.41 -7.78
C TYR A 306 -4.61 -29.65 -7.62
N ARG A 307 -5.45 -28.67 -7.97
CA ARG A 307 -6.91 -28.81 -7.96
C ARG A 307 -7.36 -29.93 -8.90
N MET A 308 -6.83 -29.95 -10.12
CA MET A 308 -7.13 -30.97 -11.12
C MET A 308 -6.66 -32.37 -10.69
N SER A 309 -5.51 -32.50 -10.04
CA SER A 309 -5.01 -33.80 -9.56
C SER A 309 -5.77 -34.36 -8.36
N CYS A 310 -6.54 -33.52 -7.64
CA CYS A 310 -7.37 -33.93 -6.51
C CYS A 310 -8.81 -34.28 -6.90
N LEU A 311 -9.22 -34.04 -8.14
CA LEU A 311 -10.53 -34.46 -8.62
C LEU A 311 -10.52 -35.97 -8.86
N PRO A 312 -11.50 -36.73 -8.34
CA PRO A 312 -11.63 -38.14 -8.69
C PRO A 312 -11.84 -38.25 -10.21
N TYR A 313 -11.14 -39.18 -10.86
CA TYR A 313 -11.45 -39.56 -12.24
C TYR A 313 -12.92 -39.96 -12.29
N GLN A 314 -13.74 -39.15 -12.96
CA GLN A 314 -15.16 -39.43 -13.18
C GLN A 314 -15.33 -40.42 -14.33
#